data_AF-A0A8C4WQ75-F1
#
_entry.id   AF-A0A8C4WQ75-F1
#
_cell.length_a   1.000
_cell.length_b   1.000
_cell.length_c   1.000
_cell.angle_alpha   90.00
_cell.angle_beta   90.00
_cell.angle_gamma   90.00
#
_symmetry.space_group_name_H-M   'P 1'
#
loop_
_entity.id
_entity.type
_entity.pdbx_description
1 polymer ?
#
loop_
_entity_poly.entity_id
_entity_poly.type
_entity_poly.pdbx_seq_one_letter_code
_entity_poly.pdbx_strand_id
1 'polypeptide(L)'
;LHFLYLMGKGEISCLDRNRLRVLQTRMNSESLERLEKMGGNFPFQCLNERTDAKVAIQQILQELFHIFNNNLTQAAWDRTSIKQFQNGLHQQIEKLEQCLSGEMEKEITYPGNETLLLTSLKLKRYFQTIDNFLKEKQYSRCAWEIIRVEISRCFPILNMLTKRLENEGTIFSFFLEKLKYYLNKTAEERWLIGL
;
A
#
# COMPACT_ATOMS: atom_id res chain seq x y z
N LEU A 1 3.54 53.28 -43.29
CA LEU A 1 2.36 52.37 -43.19
C LEU A 1 2.59 50.96 -43.77
N HIS A 2 3.67 50.67 -44.51
CA HIS A 2 3.97 49.31 -45.02
C HIS A 2 4.82 48.45 -44.06
N PHE A 3 5.64 49.07 -43.19
CA PHE A 3 6.49 48.36 -42.23
C PHE A 3 5.77 47.85 -40.97
N LEU A 4 4.55 48.33 -40.69
CA LEU A 4 3.74 47.85 -39.55
C LEU A 4 2.84 46.66 -39.92
N TYR A 5 2.66 46.36 -41.22
CA TYR A 5 1.90 45.19 -41.68
C TYR A 5 2.74 43.89 -41.70
N LEU A 6 4.07 44.00 -41.71
CA LEU A 6 5.00 42.86 -41.61
C LEU A 6 5.27 42.38 -40.17
N MET A 7 4.67 43.04 -39.18
CA MET A 7 4.45 42.45 -37.84
C MET A 7 3.18 41.57 -37.83
N GLY A 8 2.71 41.16 -39.02
CA GLY A 8 1.65 40.20 -39.19
C GLY A 8 2.10 38.82 -38.69
N LYS A 9 1.42 38.35 -37.64
CA LYS A 9 1.27 36.93 -37.30
C LYS A 9 2.55 36.12 -37.46
N GLY A 10 3.45 36.24 -36.49
CA GLY A 10 4.48 35.22 -36.28
C GLY A 10 3.81 33.90 -35.89
N GLU A 11 3.22 33.20 -36.86
CA GLU A 11 2.88 31.79 -36.73
C GLU A 11 4.17 31.07 -36.39
N ILE A 12 4.29 30.63 -35.14
CA ILE A 12 5.35 29.73 -34.71
C ILE A 12 5.39 28.59 -35.74
N SER A 13 6.50 28.49 -36.48
CA SER A 13 6.65 27.54 -37.57
C SER A 13 6.35 26.13 -37.05
N CYS A 14 5.74 25.26 -37.86
CA CYS A 14 5.49 23.86 -37.45
C CYS A 14 6.77 23.16 -36.96
N LEU A 15 7.95 23.57 -37.47
CA LEU A 15 9.25 23.08 -37.02
C LEU A 15 9.56 23.51 -35.58
N ASP A 16 9.28 24.77 -35.21
CA ASP A 16 9.46 25.28 -33.86
C ASP A 16 8.43 24.71 -32.88
N ARG A 17 7.19 24.49 -33.32
CA ARG A 17 6.15 23.86 -32.49
C ARG A 17 6.45 22.39 -32.24
N ASN A 18 6.98 21.67 -33.23
CA ASN A 18 7.42 20.29 -33.08
C ASN A 18 8.64 20.19 -32.16
N ARG A 19 9.63 21.09 -32.29
CA ARG A 19 10.78 21.17 -31.38
C ARG A 19 10.35 21.49 -29.95
N LEU A 20 9.49 22.50 -29.77
CA LEU A 20 8.93 22.85 -28.46
C LEU A 20 8.16 21.67 -27.86
N ARG A 21 7.33 20.97 -28.64
CA ARG A 21 6.61 19.78 -28.18
C ARG A 21 7.58 18.70 -27.68
N VAL A 22 8.61 18.36 -28.46
CA VAL A 22 9.60 17.33 -28.06
C VAL A 22 10.35 17.74 -26.81
N LEU A 23 10.80 19.00 -26.74
CA LEU A 23 11.49 19.53 -25.56
C LEU A 23 10.58 19.51 -24.33
N GLN A 24 9.33 19.96 -24.46
CA GLN A 24 8.38 19.97 -23.36
C GLN A 24 8.02 18.56 -22.90
N THR A 25 7.81 17.61 -23.82
CA THR A 25 7.56 16.21 -23.47
C THR A 25 8.73 15.64 -22.66
N ARG A 26 9.97 15.89 -23.09
CA ARG A 26 11.15 15.44 -22.36
C ARG A 26 11.24 16.06 -20.97
N MET A 27 11.10 17.38 -20.87
CA MET A 27 11.14 18.09 -19.58
C MET A 27 10.05 17.58 -18.64
N ASN A 28 8.83 17.39 -19.14
CA ASN A 28 7.71 16.86 -18.36
C ASN A 28 8.00 15.43 -17.86
N SER A 29 8.58 14.55 -18.70
CA SER A 29 8.97 13.20 -18.28
C SER A 29 10.05 13.23 -17.19
N GLU A 30 11.08 14.06 -17.33
CA GLU A 30 12.13 14.23 -16.32
C GLU A 30 11.56 14.83 -15.02
N SER A 31 10.63 15.77 -15.11
CA SER A 31 9.92 16.31 -13.95
C SER A 31 9.08 15.25 -13.25
N LEU A 32 8.40 14.36 -13.99
CA LEU A 32 7.61 13.28 -13.43
C LEU A 32 8.49 12.28 -12.66
N GLU A 33 9.61 11.85 -13.25
CA GLU A 33 10.57 10.96 -12.60
C GLU A 33 11.11 11.57 -11.29
N ARG A 34 11.40 12.87 -11.30
CA ARG A 34 11.82 13.59 -10.08
C ARG A 34 10.70 13.64 -9.05
N LEU A 35 9.46 13.87 -9.48
CA LEU A 35 8.30 13.93 -8.59
C LEU A 35 8.03 12.57 -7.93
N GLU A 36 8.19 11.47 -8.66
CA GLU A 36 8.11 10.11 -8.11
C GLU A 36 9.17 9.87 -7.02
N LYS A 37 10.34 10.49 -7.14
CA LYS A 37 11.42 10.44 -6.13
C LYS A 37 11.21 11.43 -4.96
N MET A 38 10.42 12.48 -5.15
CA MET A 38 10.13 13.52 -4.15
C MET A 38 8.93 13.21 -3.26
N GLY A 39 8.04 12.29 -3.70
CA GLY A 39 6.89 11.88 -2.91
C GLY A 39 7.33 11.39 -1.53
N GLY A 40 6.70 11.92 -0.47
CA GLY A 40 6.77 11.29 0.84
C GLY A 40 6.27 9.86 0.70
N ASN A 41 7.10 8.90 1.08
CA ASN A 41 6.65 7.52 1.15
C ASN A 41 5.48 7.47 2.15
N PHE A 42 4.33 6.88 1.77
CA PHE A 42 3.50 6.14 2.74
C PHE A 42 4.46 5.43 3.68
N PRO A 43 4.29 5.33 5.01
CA PRO A 43 5.35 4.94 5.97
C PRO A 43 6.04 3.56 5.73
N PHE A 44 6.70 3.38 4.57
CA PHE A 44 7.40 2.23 4.02
C PHE A 44 8.63 1.98 4.86
N GLN A 45 9.27 3.07 5.31
CA GLN A 45 10.37 3.04 6.27
C GLN A 45 9.97 2.39 7.60
N CYS A 46 8.67 2.28 7.91
CA CYS A 46 8.16 1.63 9.12
C CYS A 46 7.79 0.16 8.90
N LEU A 47 7.52 -0.25 7.66
CA LEU A 47 7.31 -1.65 7.28
C LEU A 47 8.66 -2.35 7.02
N ASN A 48 9.55 -2.26 8.00
CA ASN A 48 10.85 -2.94 7.96
C ASN A 48 10.66 -4.46 8.10
N GLU A 49 11.74 -5.23 8.00
CA GLU A 49 11.68 -6.70 8.10
C GLU A 49 11.14 -7.23 9.44
N ARG A 50 11.15 -6.41 10.49
CA ARG A 50 10.68 -6.79 11.84
C ARG A 50 9.19 -6.50 12.06
N THR A 51 8.53 -5.90 11.07
CA THR A 51 7.09 -5.66 11.16
C THR A 51 6.36 -6.96 10.88
N ASP A 52 5.46 -7.35 11.77
CA ASP A 52 4.51 -8.42 11.50
C ASP A 52 3.66 -8.04 10.28
N ALA A 53 3.90 -8.74 9.17
CA ALA A 53 3.24 -8.46 7.91
C ALA A 53 1.74 -8.70 8.01
N LYS A 54 1.30 -9.67 8.81
CA LYS A 54 -0.11 -10.06 8.97
C LYS A 54 -0.87 -8.95 9.70
N VAL A 55 -0.35 -8.47 10.83
CA VAL A 55 -0.93 -7.36 11.60
C VAL A 55 -0.97 -6.07 10.78
N ALA A 56 0.12 -5.77 10.05
CA ALA A 56 0.18 -4.58 9.21
C ALA A 56 -0.83 -4.61 8.05
N ILE A 57 -0.98 -5.76 7.37
CA ILE A 57 -1.99 -5.94 6.31
C ILE A 57 -3.39 -5.75 6.90
N GLN A 58 -3.69 -6.41 8.01
CA GLN A 58 -5.01 -6.32 8.65
C GLN A 58 -5.36 -4.87 8.99
N GLN A 59 -4.43 -4.14 9.64
CA GLN A 59 -4.66 -2.76 10.02
C GLN A 59 -4.87 -1.85 8.80
N ILE A 60 -4.05 -1.99 7.74
CA ILE A 60 -4.22 -1.19 6.51
C ILE A 60 -5.60 -1.45 5.90
N LEU A 61 -6.01 -2.71 5.75
CA LEU A 61 -7.30 -3.06 5.15
C LEU A 61 -8.48 -2.53 5.97
N GLN A 62 -8.42 -2.61 7.30
CA GLN A 62 -9.45 -2.07 8.19
C GLN A 62 -9.57 -0.54 8.06
N GLU A 63 -8.47 0.18 8.01
CA GLU A 63 -8.46 1.65 7.82
C GLU A 63 -9.00 2.05 6.44
N LEU A 64 -8.65 1.30 5.39
CA LEU A 64 -9.23 1.49 4.05
C LEU A 64 -10.73 1.25 4.06
N PHE A 65 -11.19 0.17 4.68
CA PHE A 65 -12.62 -0.14 4.77
C PHE A 65 -13.38 0.96 5.53
N HIS A 66 -12.81 1.47 6.62
CA HIS A 66 -13.37 2.60 7.36
C HIS A 66 -13.52 3.84 6.49
N ILE A 67 -12.45 4.27 5.79
CA ILE A 67 -12.48 5.46 4.94
C ILE A 67 -13.52 5.33 3.83
N PHE A 68 -13.58 4.19 3.14
CA PHE A 68 -14.51 3.99 2.04
C PHE A 68 -15.95 3.74 2.50
N ASN A 69 -16.22 3.55 3.79
CA ASN A 69 -17.57 3.51 4.34
C ASN A 69 -18.06 4.84 4.90
N ASN A 70 -17.24 5.90 4.80
CA ASN A 70 -17.68 7.27 5.08
C ASN A 70 -18.60 7.82 3.96
N ASN A 71 -18.94 9.11 4.07
CA ASN A 71 -19.85 9.77 3.12
C ASN A 71 -19.25 9.91 1.71
N LEU A 72 -19.64 9.01 0.82
CA LEU A 72 -19.28 9.00 -0.60
C LEU A 72 -20.32 9.70 -1.51
N THR A 73 -21.26 10.48 -0.96
CA THR A 73 -22.37 11.04 -1.75
C THR A 73 -21.87 11.95 -2.87
N GLN A 74 -20.86 12.77 -2.59
CA GLN A 74 -20.26 13.70 -3.56
C GLN A 74 -19.13 13.09 -4.41
N ALA A 75 -18.72 11.85 -4.14
CA ALA A 75 -17.78 11.14 -5.01
C ALA A 75 -18.48 10.88 -6.36
N ALA A 76 -17.79 11.22 -7.46
CA ALA A 76 -18.34 11.08 -8.81
C ALA A 76 -18.04 9.72 -9.44
N TRP A 77 -17.73 8.72 -8.61
CA TRP A 77 -17.39 7.37 -9.06
C TRP A 77 -18.64 6.52 -9.25
N ASP A 78 -18.50 5.51 -10.10
CA ASP A 78 -19.55 4.52 -10.33
C ASP A 78 -19.88 3.77 -9.01
N ARG A 79 -21.18 3.72 -8.69
CA ARG A 79 -21.67 3.12 -7.44
C ARG A 79 -21.42 1.62 -7.38
N THR A 80 -21.42 0.94 -8.53
CA THR A 80 -21.12 -0.49 -8.60
C THR A 80 -19.65 -0.75 -8.27
N SER A 81 -18.75 0.05 -8.83
CA SER A 81 -17.31 0.01 -8.57
C SER A 81 -16.99 0.26 -7.09
N ILE A 82 -17.65 1.24 -6.46
CA ILE A 82 -17.53 1.50 -5.01
C ILE A 82 -17.91 0.26 -4.20
N LYS A 83 -19.09 -0.34 -4.48
CA LYS A 83 -19.56 -1.52 -3.75
C LYS A 83 -18.64 -2.72 -3.94
N GLN A 84 -18.17 -2.96 -5.15
CA GLN A 84 -17.23 -4.05 -5.44
C GLN A 84 -15.92 -3.85 -4.67
N PHE A 85 -15.43 -2.61 -4.61
CA PHE A 85 -14.23 -2.28 -3.84
C PHE A 85 -14.42 -2.51 -2.34
N GLN A 86 -15.51 -1.99 -1.75
CA GLN A 86 -15.86 -2.21 -0.33
C GLN A 86 -16.00 -3.71 -0.01
N ASN A 87 -16.70 -4.46 -0.85
CA ASN A 87 -16.86 -5.91 -0.68
C ASN A 87 -15.53 -6.64 -0.79
N GLY A 88 -14.66 -6.25 -1.73
CA GLY A 88 -13.33 -6.82 -1.90
C GLY A 88 -12.42 -6.56 -0.70
N LEU A 89 -12.53 -5.39 -0.05
CA LEU A 89 -11.83 -5.11 1.21
C LEU A 89 -12.36 -5.97 2.36
N HIS A 90 -13.68 -6.03 2.51
CA HIS A 90 -14.34 -6.82 3.56
C HIS A 90 -13.95 -8.31 3.47
N GLN A 91 -14.02 -8.89 2.28
CA GLN A 91 -13.63 -10.29 2.05
C GLN A 91 -12.15 -10.56 2.38
N GLN A 92 -11.24 -9.61 2.14
CA GLN A 92 -9.84 -9.75 2.53
C GLN A 92 -9.68 -9.74 4.06
N ILE A 93 -10.41 -8.86 4.75
CA ILE A 93 -10.41 -8.78 6.22
C ILE A 93 -10.91 -10.09 6.82
N GLU A 94 -12.08 -10.59 6.38
CA GLU A 94 -12.66 -11.84 6.88
C GLU A 94 -11.70 -13.03 6.70
N LYS A 95 -11.05 -13.13 5.54
CA LYS A 95 -10.07 -14.21 5.29
C LYS A 95 -8.86 -14.13 6.22
N LEU A 96 -8.34 -12.92 6.46
CA LEU A 96 -7.22 -12.73 7.39
C LEU A 96 -7.61 -13.06 8.83
N GLU A 97 -8.81 -12.68 9.27
CA GLU A 97 -9.33 -13.01 10.59
C GLU A 97 -9.51 -14.52 10.79
N GLN A 98 -10.00 -15.23 9.77
CA GLN A 98 -10.06 -16.69 9.79
C GLN A 98 -8.66 -17.30 9.93
N CYS A 99 -7.66 -16.78 9.21
CA CYS A 99 -6.26 -17.20 9.37
C CYS A 99 -5.67 -16.86 10.75
N LEU A 100 -6.14 -15.82 11.45
CA LEU A 100 -5.66 -15.44 12.80
C LEU A 100 -6.28 -16.30 13.90
N SER A 101 -7.57 -16.60 13.76
CA SER A 101 -8.32 -17.35 14.77
C SER A 101 -7.79 -18.78 15.01
N GLY A 102 -7.08 -19.36 14.04
CA GLY A 102 -6.39 -20.65 14.18
C GLY A 102 -5.02 -20.62 14.88
N GLU A 103 -4.43 -19.44 15.11
CA GLU A 103 -3.09 -19.27 15.69
C GLU A 103 -3.12 -18.78 17.15
N MET A 104 -4.29 -18.32 17.62
CA MET A 104 -4.46 -17.64 18.92
C MET A 104 -4.28 -18.53 20.17
N GLU A 105 -4.01 -19.83 20.02
CA GLU A 105 -3.63 -20.69 21.16
C GLU A 105 -2.14 -20.56 21.56
N LYS A 106 -1.33 -19.78 20.84
CA LYS A 106 0.14 -19.72 21.09
C LYS A 106 0.75 -18.31 20.97
N GLU A 107 0.22 -17.31 21.66
CA GLU A 107 1.01 -16.09 21.89
C GLU A 107 1.38 -15.91 23.35
N ILE A 108 2.54 -16.47 23.67
CA ILE A 108 3.38 -16.10 24.81
C ILE A 108 4.05 -14.77 24.46
N THR A 109 3.92 -13.82 25.38
CA THR A 109 4.59 -12.52 25.47
C THR A 109 6.03 -12.53 24.96
N TYR A 110 6.29 -11.96 23.77
CA TYR A 110 7.64 -11.72 23.23
C TYR A 110 7.97 -10.20 23.19
N PRO A 111 9.25 -9.80 23.38
CA PRO A 111 9.74 -8.41 23.39
C PRO A 111 9.70 -7.69 22.02
N GLY A 112 8.96 -8.20 21.02
CA GLY A 112 8.75 -7.55 19.71
C GLY A 112 7.65 -6.48 19.69
N ASN A 113 6.92 -6.32 20.79
CA ASN A 113 5.72 -5.47 20.89
C ASN A 113 6.00 -3.99 20.62
N GLU A 114 7.16 -3.45 21.00
CA GLU A 114 7.44 -2.01 20.82
C GLU A 114 7.51 -1.60 19.34
N THR A 115 8.13 -2.41 18.49
CA THR A 115 8.22 -2.10 17.04
C THR A 115 6.84 -2.25 16.37
N LEU A 116 6.08 -3.27 16.75
CA LEU A 116 4.70 -3.48 16.28
C LEU A 116 3.78 -2.31 16.69
N LEU A 117 3.84 -1.92 17.97
CA LEU A 117 3.08 -0.80 18.52
C LEU A 117 3.42 0.51 17.81
N LEU A 118 4.71 0.79 17.58
CA LEU A 118 5.15 1.98 16.88
C LEU A 118 4.68 2.02 15.42
N THR A 119 4.75 0.89 14.71
CA THR A 119 4.23 0.79 13.34
C THR A 119 2.72 0.98 13.31
N SER A 120 1.99 0.36 14.24
CA SER A 120 0.55 0.51 14.36
C SER A 120 0.12 1.96 14.64
N LEU A 121 0.78 2.65 15.57
CA LEU A 121 0.48 4.05 15.90
C LEU A 121 0.73 4.99 14.71
N LYS A 122 1.78 4.75 13.93
CA LYS A 122 2.09 5.58 12.75
C LYS A 122 1.09 5.37 11.62
N LEU A 123 0.73 4.11 11.32
CA LEU A 123 -0.33 3.80 10.35
C LEU A 123 -1.64 4.46 10.76
N LYS A 124 -2.00 4.35 12.04
CA LYS A 124 -3.21 5.01 12.57
C LYS A 124 -3.18 6.53 12.37
N ARG A 125 -2.06 7.20 12.70
CA ARG A 125 -1.92 8.66 12.48
C ARG A 125 -2.02 9.05 11.00
N TYR A 126 -1.46 8.23 10.11
CA TYR A 126 -1.55 8.45 8.66
C TYR A 126 -3.02 8.44 8.20
N PHE A 127 -3.78 7.40 8.53
CA PHE A 127 -5.18 7.31 8.13
C PHE A 127 -6.08 8.33 8.84
N GLN A 128 -5.77 8.68 10.10
CA GLN A 128 -6.41 9.81 10.79
C GLN A 128 -6.20 11.13 10.06
N THR A 129 -5.03 11.35 9.45
CA THR A 129 -4.76 12.57 8.65
C THR A 129 -5.64 12.60 7.40
N ILE A 130 -5.85 11.46 6.75
CA ILE A 130 -6.76 11.32 5.60
C ILE A 130 -8.21 11.59 6.02
N ASP A 131 -8.65 11.00 7.13
CA ASP A 131 -10.01 11.17 7.63
C ASP A 131 -10.29 12.64 8.02
N ASN A 132 -9.34 13.28 8.72
CA ASN A 132 -9.40 14.71 9.03
C ASN A 132 -9.46 15.57 7.77
N PHE A 133 -8.63 15.29 6.77
CA PHE A 133 -8.66 16.00 5.49
C PHE A 133 -10.02 15.88 4.80
N LEU A 134 -10.61 14.67 4.76
CA LEU A 134 -11.94 14.46 4.18
C LEU A 134 -13.01 15.27 4.92
N LYS A 135 -12.99 15.28 6.26
CA LYS A 135 -13.89 16.07 7.09
C LYS A 135 -13.74 17.58 6.85
N GLU A 136 -12.51 18.08 6.86
CA GLU A 136 -12.20 19.50 6.59
C GLU A 136 -12.68 19.94 5.21
N LYS A 137 -12.54 19.08 4.20
CA LYS A 137 -13.02 19.33 2.84
C LYS A 137 -14.46 18.91 2.60
N GLN A 138 -15.20 18.62 3.67
CA GLN A 138 -16.62 18.25 3.68
C GLN A 138 -16.95 17.14 2.67
N TYR A 139 -16.05 16.17 2.53
CA TYR A 139 -16.19 15.05 1.60
C TYR A 139 -16.45 15.47 0.14
N SER A 140 -15.94 16.64 -0.26
CA SER A 140 -16.13 17.16 -1.62
C SER A 140 -15.57 16.22 -2.69
N ARG A 141 -16.09 16.34 -3.92
CA ARG A 141 -15.62 15.57 -5.08
C ARG A 141 -14.10 15.64 -5.28
N CYS A 142 -13.52 16.84 -5.18
CA CYS A 142 -12.08 17.04 -5.34
C CYS A 142 -11.28 16.36 -4.21
N ALA A 143 -11.78 16.40 -2.98
CA ALA A 143 -11.13 15.73 -1.85
C ALA A 143 -11.08 14.21 -2.08
N TRP A 144 -12.17 13.62 -2.56
CA TRP A 144 -12.21 12.20 -2.90
C TRP A 144 -11.23 11.82 -4.01
N GLU A 145 -11.04 12.63 -5.06
CA GLU A 145 -10.03 12.35 -6.08
C GLU A 145 -8.60 12.37 -5.53
N ILE A 146 -8.29 13.32 -4.63
CA ILE A 146 -7.00 13.37 -3.96
C ILE A 146 -6.79 12.11 -3.11
N ILE A 147 -7.79 11.72 -2.32
CA ILE A 147 -7.71 10.53 -1.47
C ILE A 147 -7.62 9.24 -2.27
N ARG A 148 -8.29 9.14 -3.43
CA ARG A 148 -8.16 7.98 -4.33
C ARG A 148 -6.73 7.77 -4.78
N VAL A 149 -6.04 8.85 -5.17
CA VAL A 149 -4.64 8.79 -5.57
C VAL A 149 -3.76 8.44 -4.37
N GLU A 150 -3.98 9.06 -3.22
CA GLU A 150 -3.20 8.80 -2.00
C GLU A 150 -3.33 7.34 -1.54
N ILE A 151 -4.55 6.82 -1.46
CA ILE A 151 -4.82 5.45 -1.04
C ILE A 151 -4.33 4.41 -2.06
N SER A 152 -4.27 4.75 -3.35
CA SER A 152 -3.75 3.81 -4.35
C SER A 152 -2.31 3.36 -4.04
N ARG A 153 -1.55 4.19 -3.30
CA ARG A 153 -0.18 3.90 -2.86
C ARG A 153 -0.10 2.80 -1.80
N CYS A 154 -1.21 2.47 -1.13
CA CYS A 154 -1.28 1.36 -0.16
C CYS A 154 -1.19 -0.02 -0.83
N PHE A 155 -1.65 -0.18 -2.07
CA PHE A 155 -1.75 -1.51 -2.71
C PHE A 155 -0.40 -2.14 -3.07
N PRO A 156 0.59 -1.41 -3.61
CA PRO A 156 1.95 -1.93 -3.75
C PRO A 156 2.55 -2.43 -2.43
N ILE A 157 2.17 -1.80 -1.32
CA ILE A 157 2.62 -2.16 0.03
C ILE A 157 1.96 -3.43 0.50
N LEU A 158 0.64 -3.52 0.36
CA LEU A 158 -0.11 -4.74 0.64
C LEU A 158 0.50 -5.91 -0.14
N ASN A 159 0.80 -5.74 -1.43
CA ASN A 159 1.46 -6.76 -2.23
C ASN A 159 2.85 -7.14 -1.69
N MET A 160 3.65 -6.17 -1.27
CA MET A 160 4.96 -6.42 -0.66
C MET A 160 4.82 -7.21 0.65
N LEU A 161 3.89 -6.84 1.53
CA LEU A 161 3.64 -7.52 2.80
C LEU A 161 3.08 -8.93 2.57
N THR A 162 2.16 -9.12 1.62
CA THR A 162 1.60 -10.43 1.27
C THR A 162 2.71 -11.38 0.81
N LYS A 163 3.67 -10.92 0.00
CA LYS A 163 4.85 -11.72 -0.38
C LYS A 163 5.71 -12.15 0.81
N ARG A 164 5.77 -11.35 1.89
CA ARG A 164 6.49 -11.74 3.11
C ARG A 164 5.79 -12.91 3.82
N LEU A 165 4.46 -12.93 3.82
CA LEU A 165 3.70 -14.06 4.37
C LEU A 165 3.97 -15.38 3.62
N GLU A 166 4.13 -15.34 2.29
CA GLU A 166 4.51 -16.52 1.49
C GLU A 166 5.89 -17.07 1.89
N ASN A 167 6.85 -16.17 2.12
CA ASN A 167 8.21 -16.54 2.51
C ASN A 167 8.26 -17.11 3.94
N GLU A 168 7.49 -16.54 4.87
CA GLU A 168 7.35 -17.07 6.24
C GLU A 168 6.69 -18.46 6.23
N GLY A 169 5.65 -18.67 5.42
CA GLY A 169 5.01 -19.97 5.24
C GLY A 169 5.95 -21.03 4.64
N THR A 170 6.86 -20.62 3.74
CA THR A 170 7.89 -21.50 3.16
C THR A 170 8.95 -21.90 4.21
N ILE A 171 9.36 -20.96 5.06
CA ILE A 171 10.29 -21.23 6.16
C ILE A 171 9.63 -22.12 7.22
N PHE A 172 8.40 -21.81 7.63
CA PHE A 172 7.66 -22.60 8.61
C PHE A 172 7.35 -24.01 8.11
N SER A 173 6.96 -24.17 6.83
CA SER A 173 6.78 -25.49 6.23
C SER A 173 8.08 -26.28 6.20
N PHE A 174 9.22 -25.66 5.83
CA PHE A 174 10.54 -26.28 5.92
C PHE A 174 10.88 -26.70 7.36
N PHE A 175 10.65 -25.85 8.37
CA PHE A 175 10.86 -26.18 9.77
C PHE A 175 9.94 -27.30 10.26
N LEU A 176 8.66 -27.30 9.85
CA LEU A 176 7.71 -28.36 10.18
C LEU A 176 8.07 -29.68 9.51
N GLU A 177 8.55 -29.66 8.27
CA GLU A 177 9.02 -30.86 7.57
C GLU A 177 10.25 -31.44 8.29
N LYS A 178 11.18 -30.57 8.70
CA LYS A 178 12.35 -30.94 9.48
C LYS A 178 11.98 -31.47 10.87
N LEU A 179 11.03 -30.84 11.56
CA LEU A 179 10.51 -31.29 12.85
C LEU A 179 9.77 -32.62 12.73
N LYS A 180 8.93 -32.81 11.72
CA LYS A 180 8.30 -34.11 11.42
C LYS A 180 9.35 -35.18 11.13
N TYR A 181 10.38 -34.85 10.36
CA TYR A 181 11.52 -35.72 10.10
C TYR A 181 12.23 -36.13 11.40
N TYR A 182 12.48 -35.19 12.32
CA TYR A 182 13.13 -35.49 13.61
C TYR A 182 12.23 -36.25 14.59
N LEU A 183 10.94 -35.93 14.64
CA LEU A 183 9.99 -36.57 15.55
C LEU A 183 9.61 -37.99 15.12
N ASN A 184 9.66 -38.29 13.81
CA ASN A 184 9.34 -39.60 13.26
C ASN A 184 10.51 -40.60 13.30
N LYS A 185 11.68 -40.19 13.83
CA LYS A 185 12.79 -41.11 14.12
C LYS A 185 12.55 -41.90 15.40
N THR A 186 12.83 -43.20 15.34
CA THR A 186 12.76 -44.10 16.50
C THR A 186 13.85 -43.74 17.52
N ALA A 187 13.66 -44.14 18.78
CA ALA A 187 14.59 -43.81 19.87
C ALA A 187 16.05 -44.25 19.60
N GLU A 188 16.25 -45.32 18.82
CA GLU A 188 17.56 -45.84 18.42
C GLU A 188 18.26 -44.95 17.38
N GLU A 189 17.52 -44.30 16.49
CA GLU A 189 18.07 -43.41 15.46
C GLU A 189 18.44 -42.02 16.01
N ARG A 190 17.93 -41.65 17.19
CA ARG A 190 18.26 -40.38 17.88
C ARG A 190 19.68 -40.41 18.47
N TRP A 191 20.18 -41.59 18.87
CA TRP A 191 21.53 -41.79 19.41
C TRP A 191 22.65 -41.55 18.39
N LEU A 192 22.41 -41.82 17.10
CA LEU A 192 23.43 -41.69 16.04
C LEU A 192 23.73 -40.24 15.62
N ILE A 193 22.92 -39.27 16.07
CA ILE A 193 23.00 -37.87 15.64
C ILE A 193 23.50 -36.93 16.75
N GLY A 194 23.89 -37.46 17.91
CA GLY A 194 24.51 -36.68 18.99
C GLY A 194 23.59 -35.66 19.66
N LEU A 195 22.37 -36.07 20.00
CA LEU A 195 21.56 -35.47 21.07
C LEU A 195 21.60 -36.39 22.29
#